data_AF-A0A2W2G2P1-F1
#
_entry.id   AF-A0A2W2G2P1-F1
#
_cell.length_a   1.000
_cell.length_b   1.000
_cell.length_c   1.000
_cell.angle_alpha   90.00
_cell.angle_beta   90.00
_cell.angle_gamma   90.00
#
_symmetry.space_group_name_H-M   'P 1'
#
loop_
_entity.id
_entity.type
_entity.pdbx_description
1 polymer ?
#
loop_
_entity_poly.entity_id
_entity_poly.type
_entity_poly.pdbx_seq_one_letter_code
_entity_poly.pdbx_strand_id
1 'polypeptide(L)' 'MRWVGPGEWTVEYVVLLGERPFLRVKQHGYIVRECRSVAEVASLVDLADLVEVTELRPARSKSR' A
#
# COMPACT_ATOMS: atom_id res chain seq x y z
N MET A 1 2.41 -3.42 -4.59
CA MET A 1 1.02 -3.57 -4.08
C MET A 1 0.73 -2.37 -3.20
N ARG A 2 -0.51 -1.88 -3.20
CA ARG A 2 -0.92 -0.67 -2.49
C ARG A 2 -2.29 -0.90 -1.84
N TRP A 3 -2.45 -0.39 -0.63
CA TRP A 3 -3.72 -0.36 0.09
C TRP A 3 -4.04 1.06 0.52
N VAL A 4 -5.33 1.38 0.59
CA VAL A 4 -5.83 2.68 1.05
C VAL A 4 -6.89 2.47 2.13
N GLY A 5 -6.97 3.40 3.08
CA GLY A 5 -7.99 3.39 4.13
C GLY A 5 -8.56 4.79 4.40
N PRO A 6 -9.53 4.91 5.33
CA PRO A 6 -10.08 6.18 5.78
C PRO A 6 -8.99 7.16 6.25
N GLY A 7 -9.29 8.47 6.26
CA GLY A 7 -8.33 9.47 6.75
C GLY A 7 -7.03 9.57 5.93
N GLU A 8 -7.12 9.26 4.63
CA GLU A 8 -5.99 9.30 3.69
C GLU A 8 -4.79 8.43 4.08
N TRP A 9 -5.05 7.35 4.82
CA TRP A 9 -4.04 6.33 5.08
C TRP A 9 -3.72 5.56 3.79
N THR A 10 -2.43 5.36 3.53
CA THR A 10 -1.94 4.51 2.44
C THR A 10 -0.85 3.59 2.96
N VAL A 11 -0.89 2.33 2.54
CA VAL A 11 0.19 1.36 2.79
C VAL A 11 0.73 0.89 1.45
N GLU A 12 2.04 0.99 1.26
CA GLU A 12 2.73 0.57 0.03
C GLU A 12 3.73 -0.53 0.34
N TYR A 13 3.69 -1.63 -0.41
CA TYR A 13 4.77 -2.62 -0.37
C TYR A 13 5.94 -2.13 -1.22
N VAL A 14 7.09 -1.91 -0.58
CA VAL A 14 8.29 -1.33 -1.19
C VAL A 14 9.41 -2.37 -1.21
N VAL A 15 10.09 -2.45 -2.36
CA VAL A 15 11.31 -3.24 -2.57
C VAL A 15 12.39 -2.30 -3.06
N LEU A 16 13.48 -2.19 -2.31
CA LEU A 16 14.67 -1.44 -2.70
C LEU A 16 15.82 -2.42 -2.97
N LEU A 17 16.70 -2.07 -3.91
CA LEU A 17 17.81 -2.95 -4.30
C LEU A 17 18.75 -3.18 -3.12
N GLY A 18 19.00 -4.45 -2.79
CA GLY A 18 19.91 -4.83 -1.71
C GLY A 18 19.29 -4.74 -0.30
N GLU A 19 18.02 -4.36 -0.18
CA GLU A 19 17.33 -4.27 1.09
C GLU A 19 16.22 -5.33 1.22
N ARG A 20 15.91 -5.70 2.46
CA ARG A 20 14.70 -6.48 2.74
C ARG A 20 13.47 -5.63 2.36
N PRO A 21 12.41 -6.20 1.77
CA PRO A 21 11.17 -5.49 1.55
C PRO A 21 10.55 -4.96 2.84
N PHE A 22 9.70 -3.94 2.71
CA PHE A 22 8.98 -3.33 3.83
C PHE A 22 7.66 -2.71 3.39
N LEU A 23 6.83 -2.33 4.37
CA LEU A 23 5.57 -1.64 4.18
C LEU A 23 5.74 -0.17 4.54
N ARG A 24 5.63 0.72 3.56
CA ARG A 24 5.65 2.17 3.78
C ARG A 24 4.25 2.65 4.09
N VAL A 25 4.04 3.15 5.30
CA VAL A 25 2.78 3.72 5.74
C VAL A 25 2.83 5.24 5.59
N LYS A 26 1.80 5.80 4.94
CA LYS A 26 1.63 7.23 4.73
C LYS A 26 0.27 7.68 5.26
N GLN A 27 0.19 8.94 5.70
CA GLN A 27 -1.07 9.61 6.02
C GLN A 27 -1.03 11.01 5.40
N HIS A 28 -2.11 11.42 4.72
CA HIS A 28 -2.17 12.70 4.00
C HIS A 28 -0.98 12.91 3.03
N GLY A 29 -0.49 11.82 2.43
CA GLY A 29 0.65 11.82 1.52
C GLY A 29 2.05 11.81 2.16
N TYR A 30 2.16 12.02 3.48
CA TYR A 30 3.45 12.04 4.19
C TYR A 30 3.82 10.67 4.74
N ILE A 31 5.11 10.32 4.71
CA ILE A 31 5.61 9.06 5.29
C ILE A 31 5.52 9.15 6.81
N VAL A 32 4.77 8.23 7.40
CA VAL A 32 4.63 8.10 8.86
C VAL A 32 5.64 7.10 9.40
N ARG A 33 5.75 5.92 8.74
CA ARG A 33 6.65 4.85 9.18
C ARG A 33 6.96 3.86 8.07
N GLU A 34 8.15 3.29 8.10
CA GLU A 34 8.52 2.09 7.33
C GLU A 34 8.46 0.88 8.25
N CYS A 35 7.50 -0.01 7.99
CA CYS A 35 7.16 -1.13 8.83
C CYS A 35 7.73 -2.44 8.27
N ARG A 36 8.29 -3.29 9.14
CA ARG A 36 8.83 -4.61 8.77
C ARG A 36 7.86 -5.76 9.00
N SER A 37 6.72 -5.48 9.61
CA SER A 37 5.70 -6.47 9.94
C SER A 37 4.28 -5.91 9.82
N VAL A 38 3.30 -6.80 9.71
CA VAL A 38 1.87 -6.42 9.75
C VAL A 38 1.50 -5.86 11.12
N ALA A 39 2.12 -6.35 12.20
CA ALA A 39 1.88 -5.84 13.56
C ALA A 39 2.28 -4.36 13.72
N GLU A 40 3.39 -3.95 13.10
CA GLU A 40 3.79 -2.55 13.08
C GLU A 40 2.78 -1.67 12.32
N VAL A 41 2.20 -2.17 11.23
CA VAL A 41 1.13 -1.46 10.51
C VAL A 41 -0.15 -1.37 11.35
N ALA A 42 -0.53 -2.45 12.03
CA ALA A 42 -1.70 -2.49 12.92
C ALA A 42 -1.58 -1.52 14.11
N SER A 43 -0.36 -1.10 14.46
CA SER A 43 -0.14 -0.06 15.47
C SER A 43 -0.47 1.36 15.00
N LEU A 44 -0.74 1.54 13.69
CA LEU A 44 -0.96 2.84 13.06
C LEU A 44 -2.37 2.97 12.47
N VAL A 45 -2.91 1.90 11.92
CA VAL A 45 -4.21 1.89 11.22
C VAL A 45 -4.93 0.57 11.48
N ASP A 46 -6.26 0.59 11.51
CA ASP A 46 -7.06 -0.63 11.53
C ASP A 46 -6.90 -1.36 10.19
N LEU A 47 -6.44 -2.60 10.23
CA LEU A 47 -6.21 -3.40 9.04
C LEU A 47 -7.52 -3.73 8.31
N ALA A 48 -8.64 -3.80 9.03
CA ALA A 48 -9.94 -4.10 8.45
C ALA A 48 -10.46 -2.98 7.53
N ASP A 49 -9.95 -1.76 7.72
CA ASP A 49 -10.33 -0.59 6.92
C ASP A 49 -9.51 -0.44 5.63
N LEU A 50 -8.46 -1.25 5.46
CA LEU A 50 -7.58 -1.18 4.31
C LEU A 50 -8.15 -1.96 3.12
N VAL A 51 -8.24 -1.29 1.97
CA VAL A 51 -8.67 -1.89 0.70
C VAL A 51 -7.51 -1.88 -0.28
N GLU A 52 -7.24 -3.03 -0.90
CA GLU A 52 -6.21 -3.15 -1.93
C GLU A 52 -6.60 -2.37 -3.19
N VAL A 53 -5.67 -1.56 -3.69
CA VAL A 53 -5.81 -0.86 -4.97
C VAL A 53 -5.08 -1.67 -6.03
N THR A 54 -5.84 -2.19 -6.99
CA THR A 54 -5.33 -2.82 -8.20
C THR A 54 -5.61 -1.94 -9.41
N GLU A 55 -4.61 -1.77 -10.27
CA GLU A 55 -4.78 -1.13 -11.56
C GLU A 55 -5.49 -2.08 -12.52
N LEU A 56 -6.64 -1.65 -13.05
CA LEU A 56 -7.31 -2.35 -14.13
C LEU A 56 -6.54 -2.09 -15.43
N ARG A 57 -5.91 -3.12 -16.00
CA ARG A 57 -5.34 -3.00 -17.35
C ARG A 57 -6.48 -2.76 -18.34
N PRO A 58 -6.33 -1.82 -19.29
CA PRO A 58 -7.33 -1.63 -20.33
C PRO A 58 -7.53 -2.94 -21.10
N ALA A 59 -8.79 -3.31 -21.32
CA ALA A 59 -9.12 -4.48 -22.13
C ALA A 59 -8.51 -4.28 -23.52
N ARG A 60 -7.74 -5.25 -24.02
CA ARG A 60 -7.27 -5.25 -25.42
C ARG A 60 -8.50 -5.10 -26.30
N SER A 61 -8.61 -4.00 -27.04
CA SER A 61 -9.62 -3.88 -28.08
C SER A 61 -9.35 -5.02 -29.08
N LYS A 62 -10.37 -5.84 -29.33
CA LYS A 62 -10.31 -6.78 -30.46
C LYS A 62 -10.37 -5.91 -31.72
N SER A 63 -9.23 -5.72 -32.37
CA SER A 63 -9.19 -5.23 -33.75
C SER A 63 -10.04 -6.20 -34.59
N ARG A 64 -11.11 -5.68 -35.18
CA ARG A 64 -11.87 -6.36 -36.23
C ARG A 64 -11.19 -6.12 -37.56
#